data_AF-A0A5E4CCP2-F1
#
_entry.id   AF-A0A5E4CCP2-F1
#
_cell.length_a   1.000
_cell.length_b   1.000
_cell.length_c   1.000
_cell.angle_alpha   90.00
_cell.angle_beta   90.00
_cell.angle_gamma   90.00
#
_symmetry.space_group_name_H-M   'P 1'
#
loop_
_entity.id
_entity.type
_entity.pdbx_description
1 polymer ?
#
loop_
_entity_poly.entity_id
_entity_poly.type
_entity_poly.pdbx_seq_one_letter_code
_entity_poly.pdbx_strand_id
1 'polypeptide(L)'
;MMLNDFLNDQNRDKNTIYSGLEAFGDVKLEDIYFDRDVEKAFMKASSELFNQKTKASLLVSNQNGNMYTSSVYGSLASVLAQYSPQQLAGKRIGVFSYGSGLAATLNSLKVTQDATPGSALDKLTASLCDLKSRLDSRTCVAPDVFAENMKLREDTHHLANYISQCSIDSLFEGTWYLVRVNEKHRRT
;
A
#
# COMPACT_ATOMS: atom_id res chain seq x y z
N MET A 1 -7.98 7.40 11.75
CA MET A 1 -9.34 7.97 11.52
C MET A 1 -10.21 7.84 12.74
N MET A 2 -10.35 6.67 13.37
CA MET A 2 -11.25 6.48 14.53
C MET A 2 -11.08 7.50 15.67
N LEU A 3 -9.86 7.90 16.01
CA LEU A 3 -9.64 8.96 16.99
C LEU A 3 -10.21 10.32 16.55
N ASN A 4 -10.01 10.68 15.28
CA ASN A 4 -10.58 11.93 14.76
C ASN A 4 -12.11 11.84 14.76
N ASP A 5 -12.68 10.69 14.41
CA ASP A 5 -14.13 10.46 14.48
C ASP A 5 -14.63 10.59 15.93
N PHE A 6 -13.93 10.00 16.90
CA PHE A 6 -14.24 10.08 18.33
C PHE A 6 -14.21 11.51 18.87
N LEU A 7 -13.19 12.31 18.50
CA LEU A 7 -13.08 13.70 18.95
C LEU A 7 -14.12 14.63 18.30
N ASN A 8 -14.61 14.29 17.09
CA ASN A 8 -15.60 15.09 16.38
C ASN A 8 -17.05 14.62 16.58
N ASP A 9 -17.29 13.47 17.21
CA ASP A 9 -18.64 12.93 17.44
C ASP A 9 -19.30 13.60 18.66
N GLN A 10 -20.32 14.43 18.41
CA GLN A 10 -21.11 15.09 19.44
C GLN A 10 -21.93 14.12 20.32
N ASN A 11 -22.10 12.87 19.88
CA ASN A 11 -22.82 11.82 20.59
C ASN A 11 -21.90 10.66 21.00
N ARG A 12 -20.60 10.92 21.18
CA ARG A 12 -19.59 9.88 21.50
C ARG A 12 -19.98 9.00 22.70
N ASP A 13 -20.59 9.58 23.73
CA ASP A 13 -21.00 8.86 24.96
C ASP A 13 -22.13 7.85 24.73
N LYS A 14 -22.84 7.95 23.61
CA LYS A 14 -23.93 7.04 23.22
C LYS A 14 -23.49 6.01 22.18
N ASN A 15 -22.29 6.16 21.63
CA ASN A 15 -21.80 5.33 20.55
C ASN A 15 -20.97 4.16 21.10
N THR A 16 -21.51 2.96 21.00
CA THR A 16 -20.89 1.75 21.57
C THR A 16 -19.51 1.43 20.99
N ILE A 17 -19.19 1.96 19.80
CA ILE A 17 -17.87 1.78 19.17
C ILE A 17 -16.76 2.51 19.95
N TYR A 18 -17.11 3.49 20.78
CA TYR A 18 -16.16 4.25 21.60
C TYR A 18 -16.12 3.82 23.06
N SER A 19 -16.80 2.73 23.42
CA SER A 19 -16.79 2.25 24.80
C SER A 19 -15.37 1.96 25.27
N GLY A 20 -14.99 2.51 26.43
CA GLY A 20 -13.66 2.39 27.00
C GLY A 20 -12.64 3.42 26.49
N LEU A 21 -13.07 4.42 25.73
CA LEU A 21 -12.23 5.52 25.22
C LEU A 21 -12.51 6.85 25.93
N GLU A 22 -13.36 6.86 26.96
CA GLU A 22 -13.87 8.07 27.63
C GLU A 22 -12.73 8.92 28.22
N ALA A 23 -11.67 8.27 28.70
CA ALA A 23 -10.48 8.92 29.25
C ALA A 23 -9.72 9.79 28.23
N PHE A 24 -9.95 9.61 26.93
CA PHE A 24 -9.27 10.35 25.88
C PHE A 24 -10.12 11.50 25.31
N GLY A 25 -11.26 11.82 25.91
CA GLY A 25 -12.22 12.80 25.39
C GLY A 25 -11.69 14.23 25.22
N ASP A 26 -10.63 14.59 25.94
CA ASP A 26 -10.06 15.93 26.00
C ASP A 26 -8.64 16.01 25.42
N VAL A 27 -8.15 14.94 24.79
CA VAL A 27 -6.82 14.96 24.15
C VAL A 27 -6.82 15.88 22.93
N LYS A 28 -5.70 16.57 22.71
CA LYS A 28 -5.45 17.34 21.49
C LYS A 28 -4.61 16.54 20.52
N LEU A 29 -4.97 16.58 19.23
CA LEU A 29 -4.33 15.75 18.19
C LEU A 29 -2.82 16.03 18.08
N GLU A 30 -2.43 17.28 18.26
CA GLU A 30 -1.04 17.74 18.19
C GLU A 30 -0.15 17.24 19.34
N ASP A 31 -0.74 16.85 20.48
CA ASP A 31 0.01 16.48 21.68
C ASP A 31 0.25 14.96 21.81
N ILE A 32 -0.39 14.15 20.96
CA ILE A 32 -0.52 12.70 21.17
C ILE A 32 0.11 11.84 20.06
N TYR A 33 0.92 12.42 19.18
CA TYR A 33 1.53 11.67 18.07
C TYR A 33 2.35 10.45 18.53
N PHE A 34 2.87 10.49 19.76
CA PHE A 34 3.69 9.44 20.36
C PHE A 34 3.11 8.90 21.68
N ASP A 35 1.85 9.21 21.98
CA ASP A 35 1.17 8.71 23.17
C ASP A 35 0.80 7.23 22.95
N ARG A 36 1.49 6.35 23.69
CA ARG A 36 1.32 4.90 23.58
C ARG A 36 0.00 4.41 24.15
N ASP A 37 -0.57 5.11 25.13
CA ASP A 37 -1.85 4.72 25.74
C ASP A 37 -2.99 5.04 24.77
N VAL A 38 -2.93 6.21 24.13
CA VAL A 38 -3.83 6.58 23.02
C VAL A 38 -3.66 5.59 21.85
N GLU A 39 -2.44 5.33 21.39
CA GLU A 39 -2.19 4.38 20.29
C GLU A 39 -2.82 3.02 20.58
N LYS A 40 -2.51 2.44 21.76
CA LYS A 40 -2.99 1.11 22.15
C LYS A 40 -4.51 1.05 22.24
N ALA A 41 -5.14 2.07 22.84
CA ALA A 41 -6.59 2.12 22.98
C ALA A 41 -7.30 2.17 21.62
N PHE A 42 -6.85 3.07 20.72
CA PHE A 42 -7.48 3.24 19.42
C PHE A 42 -7.12 2.14 18.42
N MET A 43 -5.96 1.49 18.53
CA MET A 43 -5.67 0.25 17.78
C MET A 43 -6.61 -0.88 18.17
N LYS A 44 -6.86 -1.07 19.47
CA LYS A 44 -7.80 -2.09 19.96
C LYS A 44 -9.23 -1.77 19.51
N ALA A 45 -9.69 -0.54 19.70
CA ALA A 45 -11.05 -0.14 19.34
C ALA A 45 -11.31 -0.20 17.82
N SER A 46 -10.29 0.07 17.00
CA SER A 46 -10.41 0.05 15.54
C SER A 46 -10.12 -1.30 14.88
N SER A 47 -9.80 -2.35 15.64
CA SER A 47 -9.30 -3.62 15.08
C SER A 47 -10.26 -4.26 14.07
N GLU A 48 -11.56 -4.27 14.38
CA GLU A 48 -12.57 -4.85 13.51
C GLU A 48 -12.77 -4.01 12.23
N LEU A 49 -12.81 -2.68 12.37
CA LEU A 49 -12.87 -1.77 11.22
C LEU A 49 -11.63 -1.90 10.33
N PHE A 50 -10.45 -2.06 10.93
CA PHE A 50 -9.20 -2.28 10.20
C PHE A 50 -9.23 -3.59 9.41
N ASN A 51 -9.68 -4.68 10.04
CA ASN A 51 -9.82 -5.98 9.37
C ASN A 51 -10.77 -5.90 8.17
N GLN A 52 -11.89 -5.20 8.31
CA GLN A 52 -12.90 -5.07 7.26
C GLN A 52 -12.50 -4.09 6.14
N LYS A 53 -11.80 -2.99 6.47
CA LYS A 53 -11.63 -1.84 5.56
C LYS A 53 -10.19 -1.65 5.06
N THR A 54 -9.21 -2.25 5.71
CA THR A 54 -7.80 -1.93 5.46
C THR A 54 -6.91 -3.17 5.33
N LYS A 55 -7.13 -4.23 6.09
CA LYS A 55 -6.23 -5.40 6.12
C LYS A 55 -5.95 -5.98 4.73
N ALA A 56 -6.99 -6.16 3.91
CA ALA A 56 -6.85 -6.68 2.55
C ALA A 56 -5.98 -5.78 1.67
N SER A 57 -5.99 -4.45 1.85
CA SER A 57 -5.17 -3.54 1.05
C SER A 57 -3.66 -3.67 1.33
N LEU A 58 -3.27 -4.43 2.36
CA LEU A 58 -1.87 -4.56 2.76
C LEU A 58 -1.14 -5.77 2.14
N LEU A 59 -1.79 -6.57 1.28
CA LEU A 59 -1.17 -7.75 0.67
C LEU A 59 0.17 -7.42 0.01
N VAL A 60 0.18 -6.50 -0.96
CA VAL A 60 1.41 -6.14 -1.68
C VAL A 60 2.42 -5.45 -0.75
N SER A 61 1.97 -4.55 0.12
CA SER A 61 2.88 -3.85 1.04
C SER A 61 3.59 -4.82 1.99
N ASN A 62 2.87 -5.80 2.53
CA ASN A 62 3.44 -6.82 3.41
C ASN A 62 4.42 -7.75 2.67
N GLN A 63 4.16 -8.04 1.38
CA GLN A 63 4.95 -9.00 0.60
C GLN A 63 6.06 -8.36 -0.25
N ASN A 64 6.04 -7.04 -0.46
CA ASN A 64 6.95 -6.33 -1.36
C ASN A 64 7.60 -5.06 -0.74
N GLY A 65 7.14 -4.61 0.43
CA GLY A 65 7.68 -3.44 1.11
C GLY A 65 7.22 -2.10 0.54
N ASN A 66 8.02 -1.05 0.77
CA ASN A 66 7.72 0.32 0.36
C ASN A 66 8.08 0.54 -1.12
N MET A 67 7.09 0.91 -1.93
CA MET A 67 7.25 1.19 -3.36
C MET A 67 7.22 2.69 -3.68
N TYR A 68 7.41 3.54 -2.67
CA TYR A 68 7.30 4.99 -2.75
C TYR A 68 5.96 5.42 -3.37
N THR A 69 5.98 6.15 -4.48
CA THR A 69 4.81 6.77 -5.11
C THR A 69 3.73 5.76 -5.50
N SER A 70 4.10 4.51 -5.81
CA SER A 70 3.13 3.47 -6.17
C SER A 70 2.56 2.70 -4.97
N SER A 71 3.03 2.95 -3.73
CA SER A 71 2.63 2.17 -2.55
C SER A 71 1.12 2.16 -2.32
N VAL A 72 0.48 3.34 -2.32
CA VAL A 72 -0.97 3.46 -2.10
C VAL A 72 -1.78 2.81 -3.22
N TYR A 73 -1.27 2.84 -4.45
CA TYR A 73 -1.91 2.20 -5.62
C TYR A 73 -1.68 0.68 -5.62
N GLY A 74 -0.56 0.19 -5.09
CA GLY A 74 -0.35 -1.22 -4.79
C GLY A 74 -1.32 -1.73 -3.72
N SER A 75 -1.66 -0.87 -2.75
CA SER A 75 -2.72 -1.16 -1.79
C SER A 75 -4.11 -1.20 -2.42
N LEU A 76 -4.40 -0.30 -3.36
CA LEU A 76 -5.63 -0.35 -4.16
C LEU A 76 -5.70 -1.64 -5.00
N ALA A 77 -4.59 -2.01 -5.67
CA ALA A 77 -4.50 -3.25 -6.43
C ALA A 77 -4.73 -4.49 -5.53
N SER A 78 -4.22 -4.46 -4.30
CA SER A 78 -4.46 -5.52 -3.31
C SER A 78 -5.94 -5.67 -2.96
N VAL A 79 -6.70 -4.57 -2.84
CA VAL A 79 -8.16 -4.63 -2.66
C VAL A 79 -8.83 -5.25 -3.89
N LEU A 80 -8.51 -4.76 -5.08
CA LEU A 80 -9.11 -5.26 -6.33
C LEU A 80 -8.82 -6.74 -6.60
N ALA A 81 -7.67 -7.25 -6.15
CA ALA A 81 -7.27 -8.64 -6.30
C ALA A 81 -8.01 -9.62 -5.36
N GLN A 82 -8.57 -9.13 -4.26
CA GLN A 82 -9.10 -9.98 -3.18
C GLN A 82 -10.63 -9.93 -3.01
N TYR A 83 -11.31 -9.00 -3.66
CA TYR A 83 -12.76 -8.87 -3.61
C TYR A 83 -13.39 -9.05 -4.99
N SER A 84 -14.53 -9.74 -5.03
CA SER A 84 -15.30 -9.87 -6.26
C SER A 84 -15.91 -8.54 -6.70
N PRO A 85 -16.29 -8.39 -7.98
CA PRO A 85 -17.04 -7.22 -8.45
C PRO A 85 -18.27 -6.92 -7.58
N GLN A 86 -19.02 -7.94 -7.16
CA GLN A 86 -20.24 -7.75 -6.35
C GLN A 86 -19.92 -7.27 -4.93
N GLN A 87 -18.78 -7.67 -4.37
CA GLN A 87 -18.32 -7.17 -3.08
C GLN A 87 -17.82 -5.72 -3.17
N LEU A 88 -17.44 -5.23 -4.35
CA LEU A 88 -16.94 -3.86 -4.54
C LEU A 88 -18.01 -2.89 -5.05
N ALA A 89 -19.02 -3.39 -5.77
CA ALA A 89 -20.05 -2.58 -6.42
C ALA A 89 -20.66 -1.55 -5.47
N GLY A 90 -20.68 -0.28 -5.91
CA GLY A 90 -21.24 0.83 -5.17
C GLY A 90 -20.47 1.26 -3.91
N LYS A 91 -19.38 0.57 -3.53
CA LYS A 91 -18.58 0.97 -2.36
C LYS A 91 -17.77 2.23 -2.63
N ARG A 92 -17.42 2.91 -1.53
CA ARG A 92 -16.50 4.06 -1.54
C ARG A 92 -15.16 3.64 -0.97
N ILE A 93 -14.08 3.94 -1.68
CA ILE A 93 -12.70 3.67 -1.26
C ILE A 93 -12.04 5.01 -0.94
N GLY A 94 -11.65 5.21 0.31
CA GLY A 94 -10.82 6.36 0.71
C GLY A 94 -9.36 6.08 0.40
N VAL A 95 -8.65 7.07 -0.15
CA VAL A 95 -7.24 6.95 -0.52
C VAL A 95 -6.47 8.11 0.10
N PHE A 96 -5.57 7.78 1.04
CA PHE A 96 -4.66 8.74 1.65
C PHE A 96 -3.27 8.57 1.06
N SER A 97 -2.78 9.60 0.39
CA SER A 97 -1.43 9.64 -0.19
C SER A 97 -0.58 10.66 0.55
N TYR A 98 0.67 10.30 0.83
CA TYR A 98 1.62 11.10 1.59
C TYR A 98 3.01 11.08 0.94
N GLY A 99 3.67 12.23 0.88
CA GLY A 99 5.07 12.37 0.55
C GLY A 99 5.78 13.31 1.52
N SER A 100 6.96 12.90 2.01
CA SER A 100 7.76 13.70 2.96
C SER A 100 8.21 15.03 2.36
N GLY A 101 8.16 16.11 3.16
CA GLY A 101 8.49 17.48 2.73
C GLY A 101 7.58 18.61 3.26
N LEU A 102 6.25 18.54 3.33
CA LEU A 102 5.30 17.44 3.07
C LEU A 102 4.18 17.85 2.12
N ALA A 103 3.67 16.88 1.36
CA ALA A 103 2.46 17.00 0.55
C ALA A 103 1.57 15.78 0.79
N ALA A 104 0.31 16.00 1.13
CA ALA A 104 -0.64 14.94 1.43
C ALA A 104 -2.03 15.25 0.91
N THR A 105 -2.72 14.21 0.44
CA THR A 105 -4.10 14.31 -0.04
C THR A 105 -4.89 13.09 0.40
N LEU A 106 -6.05 13.33 1.01
CA LEU A 106 -7.10 12.32 1.18
C LEU A 106 -8.16 12.54 0.09
N ASN A 107 -8.38 11.55 -0.77
CA ASN A 107 -9.45 11.57 -1.76
C ASN A 107 -10.36 10.34 -1.65
N SER A 108 -11.39 10.26 -2.48
CA SER A 108 -12.28 9.09 -2.51
C SER A 108 -12.64 8.68 -3.92
N LEU A 109 -12.75 7.37 -4.13
CA LEU A 109 -13.23 6.72 -5.35
C LEU A 109 -14.60 6.09 -5.07
N LYS A 110 -15.56 6.25 -5.98
CA LYS A 110 -16.83 5.54 -5.94
C LYS A 110 -16.81 4.43 -6.99
N VAL A 111 -16.92 3.19 -6.54
CA VAL A 111 -16.97 2.03 -7.43
C VAL A 111 -18.31 2.02 -8.16
N THR A 112 -18.29 1.70 -9.45
CA THR A 112 -19.52 1.54 -10.26
C THR A 112 -20.47 0.52 -9.62
N GLN A 113 -21.76 0.65 -9.90
CA GLN A 113 -22.76 -0.36 -9.50
C GLN A 113 -22.77 -1.56 -10.44
N ASP A 114 -22.24 -1.41 -11.66
CA ASP A 114 -22.19 -2.48 -12.65
C ASP A 114 -21.09 -3.50 -12.30
N ALA A 115 -21.53 -4.65 -11.79
CA ALA A 115 -20.73 -5.82 -11.47
C ALA A 115 -21.15 -7.04 -12.30
N THR A 116 -21.72 -6.82 -13.48
CA THR A 116 -22.10 -7.89 -14.40
C THR A 116 -20.84 -8.50 -15.05
N PRO A 117 -20.88 -9.79 -15.47
CA PRO A 117 -19.78 -10.39 -16.22
C PRO A 117 -19.45 -9.59 -17.49
N GLY A 118 -18.18 -9.30 -17.71
CA GLY A 118 -17.68 -8.50 -18.83
C GLY A 118 -17.75 -6.97 -18.65
N SER A 119 -18.31 -6.50 -17.53
CA SER A 119 -18.29 -5.08 -17.13
C SER A 119 -16.86 -4.55 -16.91
N ALA A 120 -16.71 -3.23 -16.80
CA ALA A 120 -15.41 -2.62 -16.53
C ALA A 120 -14.82 -3.07 -15.17
N LEU A 121 -15.67 -3.23 -14.16
CA LEU A 121 -15.25 -3.69 -12.82
C LEU A 121 -14.84 -5.16 -12.83
N ASP A 122 -15.59 -6.00 -13.53
CA ASP A 122 -15.24 -7.41 -13.72
C ASP A 122 -13.89 -7.57 -14.41
N LYS A 123 -13.65 -6.86 -15.52
CA LYS A 123 -12.35 -6.87 -16.21
C LYS A 123 -11.19 -6.37 -15.35
N LEU A 124 -11.42 -5.32 -14.55
CA LEU A 124 -10.39 -4.73 -13.69
C LEU A 124 -10.01 -5.65 -12.53
N THR A 125 -10.98 -6.33 -11.91
CA THR A 125 -10.70 -7.29 -10.84
C THR A 125 -10.08 -8.56 -11.40
N ALA A 126 -10.55 -9.04 -12.55
CA ALA A 126 -9.98 -10.19 -13.24
C ALA A 126 -8.52 -9.97 -13.67
N SER A 127 -8.12 -8.74 -14.04
CA SER A 127 -6.73 -8.45 -14.41
C SER A 127 -5.74 -8.46 -13.24
N LEU A 128 -6.24 -8.57 -12.00
CA LEU A 128 -5.44 -8.56 -10.78
C LEU A 128 -5.66 -9.81 -9.90
N CYS A 129 -6.50 -10.75 -10.33
CA CYS A 129 -6.85 -11.93 -9.51
C CYS A 129 -5.65 -12.88 -9.30
N ASP A 130 -4.63 -12.80 -10.16
CA ASP A 130 -3.39 -13.57 -10.08
C ASP A 130 -2.30 -12.89 -9.22
N LEU A 131 -2.59 -11.72 -8.63
CA LEU A 131 -1.60 -10.90 -7.92
C LEU A 131 -0.87 -11.68 -6.81
N LYS A 132 -1.58 -12.51 -6.05
CA LYS A 132 -0.96 -13.36 -5.03
C LYS A 132 -0.05 -14.42 -5.66
N SER A 133 -0.50 -15.07 -6.73
CA SER A 133 0.30 -16.07 -7.46
C SER A 133 1.60 -15.47 -8.01
N ARG A 134 1.54 -14.24 -8.55
CA ARG A 134 2.72 -13.48 -9.01
C ARG A 134 3.68 -13.12 -7.89
N LEU A 135 3.18 -12.85 -6.68
CA LEU A 135 4.03 -12.61 -5.51
C LEU A 135 4.69 -13.91 -5.04
N ASP A 136 3.96 -15.02 -5.09
CA ASP A 136 4.42 -16.34 -4.63
C ASP A 136 5.40 -16.98 -5.64
N SER A 137 5.38 -16.58 -6.92
CA SER A 137 6.30 -17.07 -7.96
C SER A 137 7.70 -16.43 -7.94
N ARG A 138 7.94 -15.48 -7.03
CA ARG A 138 9.24 -14.81 -6.88
C ARG A 138 10.28 -15.75 -6.25
N THR A 139 11.54 -15.50 -6.57
CA THR A 139 12.66 -16.21 -5.97
C THR A 139 13.12 -15.53 -4.68
N CYS A 140 13.20 -16.30 -3.58
CA CYS A 140 13.81 -15.83 -2.35
C CYS A 140 15.34 -15.79 -2.52
N VAL A 141 15.95 -14.66 -2.14
CA VAL A 141 17.40 -14.45 -2.20
C VAL A 141 17.95 -14.36 -0.78
N ALA A 142 19.11 -14.97 -0.53
CA ALA A 142 19.74 -14.96 0.78
C ALA A 142 20.15 -13.52 1.20
N PRO A 143 20.12 -13.18 2.50
CA PRO A 143 20.38 -11.81 2.97
C PRO A 143 21.77 -11.25 2.61
N ASP A 144 22.80 -12.09 2.59
CA ASP A 144 24.17 -11.74 2.19
C ASP A 144 24.24 -11.37 0.71
N VAL A 145 23.65 -12.19 -0.16
CA VAL A 145 23.53 -11.89 -1.60
C VAL A 145 22.74 -10.60 -1.82
N PHE A 146 21.66 -10.37 -1.07
CA PHE A 146 20.93 -9.10 -1.12
C PHE A 146 21.81 -7.91 -0.72
N ALA A 147 22.61 -8.04 0.34
CA ALA A 147 23.52 -6.98 0.80
C ALA A 147 24.59 -6.65 -0.26
N GLU A 148 25.16 -7.66 -0.91
CA GLU A 148 26.08 -7.46 -2.04
C GLU A 148 25.43 -6.71 -3.20
N ASN A 149 24.18 -7.06 -3.54
CA ASN A 149 23.42 -6.36 -4.58
C ASN A 149 23.13 -4.89 -4.21
N MET A 150 22.88 -4.60 -2.93
CA MET A 150 22.74 -3.22 -2.45
C MET A 150 24.04 -2.46 -2.57
N LYS A 151 25.18 -3.09 -2.25
CA LYS A 151 26.50 -2.47 -2.40
C LYS A 151 26.81 -2.15 -3.87
N LEU A 152 26.55 -3.09 -4.77
CA LEU A 152 26.70 -2.86 -6.22
C LEU A 152 25.82 -1.69 -6.69
N ARG A 153 24.58 -1.61 -6.20
CA ARG A 153 23.67 -0.50 -6.55
C ARG A 153 24.20 0.86 -6.10
N GLU A 154 24.82 0.94 -4.91
CA GLU A 154 25.48 2.17 -4.43
C GLU A 154 26.65 2.54 -5.34
N ASP A 155 27.56 1.60 -5.59
CA ASP A 155 28.80 1.83 -6.33
C ASP A 155 28.54 2.21 -7.80
N THR A 156 27.43 1.72 -8.38
CA THR A 156 27.03 2.01 -9.77
C THR A 156 26.10 3.20 -9.93
N HIS A 157 25.66 3.86 -8.84
CA HIS A 157 24.58 4.86 -8.89
C HIS A 157 24.86 6.04 -9.82
N HIS A 158 26.12 6.51 -9.88
CA HIS A 158 26.55 7.62 -10.74
C HIS A 158 27.48 7.19 -11.88
N LEU A 159 27.66 5.89 -12.08
CA LEU A 159 28.65 5.37 -13.01
C LEU A 159 28.18 5.51 -14.46
N ALA A 160 29.05 6.04 -15.32
CA ALA A 160 28.87 6.07 -16.77
C ALA A 160 29.71 5.00 -17.45
N ASN A 161 29.46 4.74 -18.74
CA ASN A 161 30.17 3.71 -19.52
C ASN A 161 30.09 2.29 -18.90
N TYR A 162 28.95 1.94 -18.31
CA TYR A 162 28.69 0.68 -17.61
C TYR A 162 27.76 -0.24 -18.42
N ILE A 163 28.06 -1.55 -18.44
CA ILE A 163 27.20 -2.60 -19.01
C ILE A 163 26.65 -3.42 -17.85
N SER A 164 25.33 -3.65 -17.84
CA SER A 164 24.69 -4.43 -16.78
C SER A 164 25.23 -5.86 -16.73
N GLN A 165 25.51 -6.35 -15.52
CA GLN A 165 26.06 -7.68 -15.28
C GLN A 165 25.03 -8.71 -14.78
N CYS A 166 23.82 -8.26 -14.44
CA CYS A 166 22.79 -9.15 -13.90
C CYS A 166 22.23 -10.08 -14.98
N SER A 167 21.90 -11.32 -14.58
CA SER A 167 21.24 -12.27 -15.49
C SER A 167 19.87 -11.77 -15.92
N ILE A 168 19.57 -11.95 -17.20
CA ILE A 168 18.27 -11.64 -17.80
C ILE A 168 17.29 -12.79 -17.57
N ASP A 169 17.79 -14.02 -17.36
CA ASP A 169 16.99 -15.25 -17.27
C ASP A 169 16.07 -15.27 -16.04
N SER A 170 16.40 -14.49 -15.00
CA SER A 170 15.59 -14.38 -13.78
C SER A 170 14.46 -13.35 -13.87
N LEU A 171 14.37 -12.59 -14.97
CA LEU A 171 13.32 -11.58 -15.14
C LEU A 171 12.00 -12.24 -15.58
N PHE A 172 10.88 -11.67 -15.14
CA PHE A 172 9.58 -12.05 -15.68
C PHE A 172 9.49 -11.73 -17.18
N GLU A 173 8.71 -12.52 -17.92
CA GLU A 173 8.50 -12.31 -19.35
C GLU A 173 7.99 -10.89 -19.66
N GLY A 174 8.53 -10.30 -20.74
CA GLY A 174 8.18 -8.94 -21.17
C GLY A 174 8.78 -7.80 -20.32
N THR A 175 9.66 -8.11 -19.35
CA THR A 175 10.32 -7.11 -18.52
C THR A 175 11.39 -6.33 -19.30
N TRP A 176 11.24 -5.00 -19.35
CA TRP A 176 12.31 -4.11 -19.80
C TRP A 176 13.47 -4.11 -18.79
N TYR A 177 14.70 -4.12 -19.28
CA TYR A 177 15.91 -4.05 -18.45
C TYR A 177 16.91 -3.06 -19.04
N LEU A 178 17.86 -2.62 -18.20
CA LEU A 178 18.93 -1.71 -18.62
C LEU A 178 20.07 -2.52 -19.25
N VAL A 179 20.34 -2.29 -20.54
CA VAL A 179 21.46 -2.91 -21.26
C VAL A 179 22.76 -2.18 -20.92
N ARG A 180 22.78 -0.85 -21.08
CA ARG A 180 24.01 -0.04 -20.96
C ARG A 180 23.72 1.41 -20.59
N VAL A 181 24.64 1.99 -19.81
CA VAL A 181 24.81 3.44 -19.66
C VAL A 181 26.07 3.85 -20.40
N ASN A 182 25.99 4.70 -21.42
CA ASN A 182 27.17 5.12 -22.17
C ASN A 182 27.92 6.29 -21.50
N GLU A 183 29.02 6.72 -22.11
CA GLU A 183 29.90 7.80 -21.63
C GLU A 183 29.19 9.16 -21.48
N LYS A 184 28.05 9.35 -22.14
CA LYS A 184 27.20 10.55 -22.04
C LYS A 184 25.96 10.32 -21.16
N HIS A 185 25.97 9.30 -20.30
CA HIS A 185 24.86 8.93 -19.41
C HIS A 185 23.55 8.55 -20.13
N ARG A 186 23.60 8.28 -21.44
CA ARG A 186 22.42 7.81 -22.18
C ARG A 186 22.20 6.34 -21.88
N ARG A 187 20.96 5.95 -21.66
CA ARG A 187 20.54 4.59 -21.27
C ARG A 187 19.92 3.88 -22.46
N THR A 188 20.28 2.61 -22.64
CA THR A 188 19.68 1.67 -23.60
C THR A 188 19.29 0.42 -22.85
#